data_AF-A0A0N4YX74-F1
#
_entry.id   AF-A0A0N4YX74-F1
#
_cell.length_a   1.000
_cell.length_b   1.000
_cell.length_c   1.000
_cell.angle_alpha   90.00
_cell.angle_beta   90.00
_cell.angle_gamma   90.00
#
_symmetry.space_group_name_H-M   'P 1'
#
loop_
_entity.id
_entity.type
_entity.pdbx_description
1 polymer ?
#
loop_
_entity_poly.entity_id
_entity_poly.type
_entity_poly.pdbx_seq_one_letter_code
_entity_poly.pdbx_strand_id
1 'polypeptide(L)'
;MSKVSFFVADGATVMNSTAMNLSLKYVQCCAHVINLAAKAAIESGCVKQTVQKVRKIVAKLNRSGKAKSFFERLLQEANLPKVLPYTDCPTRWGSMFTMICDVLDLLASLMHPRFAFMETVLPSETWTKTMEKLKRLNALLA
;
A
#
# COMPACT_ATOMS: atom_id res chain seq x y z
N MET A 1 25.30 35.12 -16.12
CA MET A 1 24.02 34.76 -15.45
C MET A 1 23.99 33.26 -15.26
N SER A 2 23.72 32.79 -14.05
CA SER A 2 23.40 31.39 -13.78
C SER A 2 22.12 31.02 -14.53
N LYS A 3 22.17 29.98 -15.37
CA LYS A 3 21.02 29.53 -16.19
C LYS A 3 19.90 28.88 -15.35
N VAL A 4 20.15 28.60 -14.07
CA VAL A 4 19.23 27.92 -13.15
C VAL A 4 18.89 28.87 -12.00
N SER A 5 17.60 29.12 -11.78
CA SER A 5 17.11 30.04 -10.74
C SER A 5 16.59 29.34 -9.49
N PHE A 6 16.11 28.10 -9.62
CA PHE A 6 15.52 27.32 -8.53
C PHE A 6 15.94 25.85 -8.61
N PHE A 7 16.09 25.24 -7.43
CA PHE A 7 16.40 23.82 -7.26
C PHE A 7 15.25 23.17 -6.50
N VAL A 8 14.48 22.30 -7.19
CA VAL A 8 13.33 21.60 -6.60
C VAL A 8 13.73 20.17 -6.27
N ALA A 9 13.57 19.75 -5.01
CA ALA A 9 13.88 18.37 -4.61
C ALA A 9 12.98 17.88 -3.46
N ASP A 10 13.16 16.62 -3.07
CA ASP A 10 12.32 15.88 -2.11
C ASP A 10 12.56 16.22 -0.63
N GLY A 11 13.42 17.17 -0.30
CA GLY A 11 13.75 17.52 1.09
C GLY A 11 14.85 16.68 1.72
N ALA A 12 15.48 15.75 0.99
CA ALA A 12 16.63 15.04 1.51
C ALA A 12 17.75 16.02 1.88
N THR A 13 18.40 15.82 3.04
CA THR A 13 19.44 16.71 3.55
C THR A 13 20.56 16.95 2.52
N VAL A 14 20.95 15.89 1.80
CA VAL A 14 21.95 15.97 0.72
C VAL A 14 21.54 16.93 -0.40
N MET A 15 20.26 16.96 -0.76
CA MET A 15 19.73 17.85 -1.81
C MET A 15 19.72 19.30 -1.34
N ASN A 16 19.41 19.54 -0.06
CA ASN A 16 19.49 20.87 0.54
C ASN A 16 20.94 21.37 0.58
N SER A 17 21.88 20.54 1.02
CA SER A 17 23.32 20.85 1.00
C SER A 17 23.83 21.14 -0.41
N THR A 18 23.39 20.37 -1.42
CA THR A 18 23.72 20.64 -2.82
C THR A 18 23.23 22.01 -3.27
N ALA A 19 21.98 22.39 -2.96
CA ALA A 19 21.45 23.71 -3.30
C ALA A 19 22.23 24.84 -2.61
N MET A 20 22.59 24.66 -1.33
CA MET A 20 23.43 25.60 -0.59
C MET A 20 24.82 25.76 -1.22
N ASN A 21 25.50 24.65 -1.52
CA ASN A 21 26.83 24.66 -2.14
C ASN A 21 26.84 25.31 -3.52
N LEU A 22 25.72 25.20 -4.26
CA LEU A 22 25.55 25.83 -5.58
C LEU A 22 24.96 27.24 -5.51
N SER A 23 24.70 27.79 -4.32
CA SER A 23 24.04 29.09 -4.12
C SER A 23 22.71 29.21 -4.89
N LEU A 24 21.93 28.12 -4.94
CA LEU A 24 20.64 28.04 -5.60
C LEU A 24 19.50 28.19 -4.60
N LYS A 25 18.39 28.79 -5.03
CA LYS A 25 17.16 28.86 -4.22
C LYS A 25 16.51 27.48 -4.16
N TYR A 26 16.42 26.92 -2.96
CA TYR A 26 15.79 25.63 -2.73
C TYR A 26 14.27 25.75 -2.65
N VAL A 27 13.55 24.82 -3.28
CA VAL A 27 12.10 24.67 -3.17
C VAL A 27 11.78 23.21 -2.85
N GLN A 28 11.01 23.00 -1.79
CA GLN A 28 10.54 21.67 -1.42
C GLN A 28 9.52 21.16 -2.44
N CYS A 29 9.68 19.92 -2.90
CA CYS A 29 8.72 19.27 -3.79
C CYS A 29 7.38 19.06 -3.07
N CYS A 30 6.34 19.76 -3.52
CA CYS A 30 5.01 19.69 -2.94
C CYS A 30 4.41 18.27 -3.01
N ALA A 31 4.65 17.56 -4.13
CA ALA A 31 4.18 16.18 -4.27
C ALA A 31 4.81 15.25 -3.23
N HIS A 32 6.08 15.47 -2.87
CA HIS A 32 6.72 14.71 -1.80
C HIS A 32 6.09 15.03 -0.43
N VAL A 33 5.80 16.29 -0.14
CA VAL A 33 5.15 16.72 1.11
C VAL A 33 3.77 16.07 1.26
N ILE A 34 2.96 16.06 0.19
CA ILE A 34 1.65 15.41 0.18
C ILE A 34 1.80 13.90 0.44
N ASN A 35 2.75 13.24 -0.20
CA ASN A 35 3.01 11.81 0.01
C ASN A 35 3.46 11.51 1.45
N LEU A 36 4.32 12.35 2.05
CA LEU A 36 4.71 12.23 3.46
C LEU A 36 3.51 12.41 4.39
N ALA A 37 2.65 13.40 4.15
CA ALA A 37 1.45 13.63 4.94
C ALA A 37 0.48 12.44 4.89
N ALA A 38 0.22 11.92 3.68
CA ALA A 38 -0.63 10.74 3.49
C ALA A 38 -0.04 9.50 4.20
N LYS A 39 1.27 9.28 4.07
CA LYS A 39 1.96 8.17 4.74
C LYS A 39 1.88 8.31 6.26
N ALA A 40 2.13 9.50 6.80
CA ALA A 40 2.04 9.77 8.23
C ALA A 40 0.62 9.51 8.78
N ALA A 41 -0.41 9.92 8.04
CA ALA A 41 -1.81 9.67 8.40
C ALA A 41 -2.11 8.16 8.47
N ILE A 42 -1.70 7.39 7.46
CA ILE A 42 -1.95 5.95 7.40
C ILE A 42 -1.13 5.17 8.44
N GLU A 43 0.09 5.63 8.73
CA GLU A 43 0.96 5.04 9.75
C GLU A 43 0.61 5.48 11.19
N SER A 44 -0.53 6.17 11.39
CA SER A 44 -1.01 6.63 12.69
C SER A 44 -2.10 5.71 13.30
N GLY A 45 -2.15 5.69 14.63
CA GLY A 45 -3.24 5.13 15.43
C GLY A 45 -3.69 3.71 15.05
N CYS A 46 -5.01 3.51 14.93
CA CYS A 46 -5.63 2.23 14.62
C CYS A 46 -5.47 1.82 13.13
N VAL A 47 -5.20 2.78 12.24
CA VAL A 47 -5.01 2.52 10.80
C VAL A 47 -3.71 1.75 10.57
N LYS A 48 -2.63 2.14 11.25
CA LYS A 48 -1.32 1.47 11.19
C LYS A 48 -1.43 -0.04 11.40
N GLN A 49 -2.14 -0.46 12.45
CA GLN A 49 -2.29 -1.88 12.79
C GLN A 49 -3.02 -2.65 11.69
N THR A 50 -4.07 -2.04 11.12
CA THR A 50 -4.87 -2.65 10.04
C THR A 50 -4.03 -2.78 8.78
N VAL A 51 -3.33 -1.72 8.36
CA VAL A 51 -2.46 -1.73 7.18
C VAL A 51 -1.29 -2.70 7.34
N GLN A 52 -0.70 -2.82 8.54
CA GLN A 52 0.34 -3.83 8.80
C GLN A 52 -0.17 -5.26 8.62
N LYS A 53 -1.42 -5.55 8.98
CA LYS A 53 -2.01 -6.86 8.70
C LYS A 53 -2.17 -7.05 7.20
N VAL A 54 -2.75 -6.07 6.50
CA VAL A 54 -2.89 -6.11 5.03
C VAL A 54 -1.54 -6.38 4.35
N ARG A 55 -0.47 -5.69 4.75
CA ARG A 55 0.90 -5.95 4.26
C ARG A 55 1.31 -7.41 4.46
N LYS A 56 1.10 -7.98 5.65
CA LYS A 56 1.44 -9.38 5.94
C LYS A 56 0.67 -10.35 5.05
N ILE A 57 -0.60 -10.08 4.83
CA ILE A 57 -1.51 -10.88 4.01
C ILE A 57 -1.02 -10.92 2.57
N VAL A 58 -0.84 -9.73 1.99
CA VAL A 58 -0.39 -9.56 0.61
C VAL A 58 1.00 -10.16 0.43
N ALA A 59 1.92 -9.94 1.39
CA ALA A 59 3.25 -10.52 1.35
C ALA A 59 3.24 -12.06 1.38
N LYS A 60 2.38 -12.68 2.20
CA LYS A 60 2.26 -14.15 2.26
C LYS A 60 1.64 -14.72 0.98
N LEU A 61 0.57 -14.11 0.49
CA LEU A 61 -0.04 -14.47 -0.80
C LEU A 61 1.00 -14.38 -1.92
N ASN A 62 1.72 -13.26 -2.00
CA ASN A 62 2.67 -13.02 -3.07
C ASN A 62 3.99 -13.80 -2.95
N ARG A 63 4.31 -14.35 -1.77
CA ARG A 63 5.48 -15.20 -1.58
C ARG A 63 5.18 -16.69 -1.85
N SER A 64 3.96 -17.16 -1.58
CA SER A 64 3.61 -18.58 -1.70
C SER A 64 3.03 -18.90 -3.08
N GLY A 65 3.76 -19.69 -3.89
CA GLY A 65 3.27 -20.17 -5.19
C GLY A 65 1.95 -20.94 -5.07
N LYS A 66 1.83 -21.80 -4.04
CA LYS A 66 0.57 -22.53 -3.75
C LYS A 66 -0.59 -21.59 -3.47
N ALA A 67 -0.36 -20.53 -2.68
CA ALA A 67 -1.40 -19.55 -2.36
C ALA A 67 -1.82 -18.75 -3.61
N LYS A 68 -0.85 -18.33 -4.44
CA LYS A 68 -1.13 -17.62 -5.71
C LYS A 68 -2.00 -18.46 -6.64
N SER A 69 -1.55 -19.66 -6.97
CA SER A 69 -2.26 -20.53 -7.93
C SER A 69 -3.67 -20.86 -7.44
N PHE A 70 -3.84 -21.07 -6.14
CA PHE A 70 -5.16 -21.31 -5.57
C PHE A 70 -6.05 -20.07 -5.62
N PHE A 71 -5.51 -18.89 -5.30
CA PHE A 71 -6.25 -17.63 -5.37
C PHE A 71 -6.66 -17.31 -6.81
N GLU A 72 -5.75 -17.44 -7.78
CA GLU A 72 -6.04 -17.26 -9.20
C GLU A 72 -7.14 -18.22 -9.70
N ARG A 73 -7.17 -19.45 -9.18
CA ARG A 73 -8.26 -20.39 -9.46
C ARG A 73 -9.59 -19.90 -8.90
N LEU A 74 -9.61 -19.38 -7.67
CA LEU A 74 -10.82 -18.80 -7.09
C LEU A 74 -11.32 -17.59 -7.89
N LEU A 75 -10.41 -16.73 -8.34
CA LEU A 75 -10.76 -15.60 -9.20
C LEU A 75 -11.35 -16.09 -10.52
N GLN A 76 -10.77 -17.12 -11.13
CA GLN A 76 -11.29 -17.72 -12.36
C GLN A 76 -12.69 -18.30 -12.17
N GLU A 77 -12.93 -19.04 -11.10
CA GLU A 77 -14.25 -19.60 -10.77
C GLU A 77 -15.30 -18.51 -10.50
N ALA A 78 -14.88 -17.36 -9.96
CA ALA A 78 -15.71 -16.19 -9.76
C ALA A 78 -15.85 -15.30 -11.01
N ASN A 79 -15.25 -15.70 -12.14
CA ASN A 79 -15.18 -14.93 -13.38
C ASN A 79 -14.57 -13.52 -13.20
N LEU A 80 -13.60 -13.40 -12.29
CA LEU A 80 -12.85 -12.18 -12.00
C LEU A 80 -11.47 -12.20 -12.70
N PRO A 81 -10.88 -11.03 -12.99
CA PRO A 81 -9.52 -10.94 -13.49
C PRO A 81 -8.53 -11.63 -12.55
N LYS A 82 -7.58 -12.40 -13.11
CA LYS A 82 -6.51 -13.07 -12.36
C LYS A 82 -5.42 -12.09 -11.92
N VAL A 83 -5.78 -11.11 -11.12
CA VAL A 83 -4.89 -10.07 -10.61
C VAL A 83 -4.65 -10.31 -9.12
N LEU A 84 -3.37 -10.31 -8.74
CA LEU A 84 -2.96 -10.38 -7.34
C LEU A 84 -2.79 -8.97 -6.78
N PRO A 85 -3.06 -8.74 -5.48
CA PRO A 85 -2.84 -7.45 -4.86
C PRO A 85 -1.37 -6.99 -4.95
N TYR A 86 -1.17 -5.72 -5.27
CA TYR A 86 0.15 -5.10 -5.34
C TYR A 86 0.86 -5.13 -4.00
N THR A 87 2.16 -5.42 -3.99
CA THR A 87 2.96 -5.41 -2.74
C THR A 87 3.43 -4.00 -2.42
N ASP A 88 3.07 -3.49 -1.24
CA ASP A 88 3.54 -2.18 -0.77
C ASP A 88 5.07 -2.06 -0.80
N CYS A 89 5.57 -0.93 -1.30
CA CYS A 89 6.99 -0.65 -1.49
C CYS A 89 7.32 0.70 -0.85
N PRO A 90 8.07 0.74 0.26
CA PRO A 90 8.28 1.97 1.05
C PRO A 90 8.84 3.15 0.27
N THR A 91 9.58 2.89 -0.81
CA THR A 91 10.24 3.89 -1.65
C THR A 91 9.44 4.25 -2.91
N ARG A 92 8.42 3.47 -3.29
CA ARG A 92 7.58 3.74 -4.47
C ARG A 92 6.31 4.44 -4.04
N TRP A 93 6.15 5.70 -4.44
CA TRP A 93 4.95 6.49 -4.12
C TRP A 93 3.69 5.79 -4.65
N GLY A 94 2.61 5.89 -3.88
CA GLY A 94 1.32 5.28 -4.23
C GLY A 94 1.22 3.76 -4.04
N SER A 95 2.31 3.03 -3.82
CA SER A 95 2.27 1.57 -3.69
C SER A 95 1.36 1.07 -2.56
N MET A 96 1.38 1.75 -1.42
CA MET A 96 0.47 1.47 -0.30
C MET A 96 -1.00 1.69 -0.70
N PHE A 97 -1.29 2.77 -1.42
CA PHE A 97 -2.64 3.09 -1.86
C PHE A 97 -3.15 2.01 -2.84
N THR A 98 -2.33 1.65 -3.84
CA THR A 98 -2.64 0.56 -4.78
C THR A 98 -2.88 -0.76 -4.05
N MET A 99 -2.01 -1.16 -3.12
CA MET A 99 -2.21 -2.37 -2.32
C MET A 99 -3.55 -2.36 -1.57
N ILE A 100 -3.92 -1.23 -0.97
CA ILE A 100 -5.19 -1.11 -0.24
C ILE A 100 -6.36 -1.24 -1.21
N CYS A 101 -6.32 -0.53 -2.35
CA CYS A 101 -7.38 -0.61 -3.37
C CYS A 101 -7.54 -2.03 -3.91
N ASP A 102 -6.46 -2.69 -4.32
CA ASP A 102 -6.51 -4.05 -4.83
C ASP A 102 -7.11 -5.03 -3.80
N VAL A 103 -6.75 -4.86 -2.52
CA VAL A 103 -7.32 -5.68 -1.45
C VAL A 103 -8.81 -5.40 -1.27
N LEU A 104 -9.23 -4.14 -1.39
CA LEU A 104 -10.64 -3.72 -1.33
C LEU A 104 -11.46 -4.28 -2.52
N ASP A 105 -10.89 -4.31 -3.71
CA ASP A 105 -11.55 -4.86 -4.90
C ASP A 105 -11.65 -6.40 -4.83
N LEU A 106 -10.65 -7.04 -4.22
CA LEU A 106 -10.55 -8.49 -4.11
C LEU A 106 -11.10 -9.04 -2.78
N LEU A 107 -11.77 -8.22 -1.96
CA LEU A 107 -12.22 -8.61 -0.61
C LEU A 107 -13.06 -9.89 -0.63
N ALA A 108 -14.01 -10.02 -1.56
CA ALA A 108 -14.90 -11.18 -1.62
C ALA A 108 -14.11 -12.48 -1.82
N SER A 109 -13.14 -12.47 -2.75
CA SER A 109 -12.27 -13.60 -3.04
C SER A 109 -11.33 -13.92 -1.88
N LEU A 110 -10.77 -12.88 -1.22
CA LEU A 110 -9.93 -13.02 -0.04
C LEU A 110 -10.71 -13.55 1.18
N MET A 111 -12.03 -13.29 1.24
CA MET A 111 -12.92 -13.79 2.29
C MET A 111 -13.53 -15.15 1.97
N HIS A 112 -13.35 -15.67 0.75
CA HIS A 112 -13.92 -16.95 0.38
C HIS A 112 -13.43 -18.02 1.37
N PRO A 113 -14.33 -18.84 1.99
CA PRO A 113 -13.94 -19.85 2.99
C PRO A 113 -12.77 -20.71 2.53
N ARG A 114 -12.85 -21.25 1.31
CA ARG A 114 -11.76 -22.01 0.65
C ARG A 114 -10.39 -21.32 0.69
N PHE A 115 -10.31 -19.99 0.61
CA PHE A 115 -9.05 -19.23 0.74
C PHE A 115 -8.70 -18.94 2.19
N ALA A 116 -9.66 -18.49 2.99
CA ALA A 116 -9.46 -18.14 4.39
C ALA A 116 -9.05 -19.35 5.27
N PHE A 117 -9.47 -20.55 4.89
CA PHE A 117 -9.11 -21.82 5.53
C PHE A 117 -7.78 -22.41 5.05
N MET A 118 -7.20 -21.93 3.94
CA MET A 118 -5.80 -22.20 3.70
C MET A 118 -5.01 -21.47 4.80
N GLU A 119 -4.32 -22.22 5.65
CA GLU A 119 -3.49 -21.78 6.79
C GLU A 119 -2.44 -20.70 6.45
N THR A 120 -2.40 -20.22 5.21
CA THR A 120 -1.36 -19.40 4.61
C THR A 120 -1.49 -17.91 4.89
N VAL A 121 -2.62 -17.41 5.40
CA VAL A 121 -2.84 -15.95 5.48
C VAL A 121 -2.79 -15.44 6.93
N LEU A 122 -3.75 -15.76 7.79
CA LEU A 122 -3.81 -15.44 9.23
C LEU A 122 -4.88 -16.36 9.90
N PRO A 123 -4.87 -16.57 11.23
CA PRO A 123 -5.98 -17.24 11.91
C PRO A 123 -7.32 -16.54 11.59
N SER A 124 -8.35 -17.31 11.24
CA SER A 124 -9.65 -16.82 10.74
C SER A 124 -10.23 -15.68 11.58
N GLU A 125 -10.18 -15.80 12.91
CA GLU A 125 -10.72 -14.78 13.82
C GLU A 125 -9.99 -13.43 13.70
N THR A 126 -8.67 -13.45 13.53
CA THR A 126 -7.87 -12.23 13.35
C THR A 126 -8.12 -11.60 11.99
N TRP A 127 -8.37 -12.43 10.97
CA TRP A 127 -8.69 -12.00 9.63
C TRP A 127 -10.04 -11.28 9.60
N THR A 128 -11.11 -11.90 10.10
CA THR A 128 -12.46 -11.33 10.12
C THR A 128 -12.51 -9.95 10.79
N LYS A 129 -11.85 -9.80 11.96
CA LYS A 129 -11.75 -8.52 12.66
C LYS A 129 -11.01 -7.43 11.86
N THR A 130 -10.04 -7.81 11.03
CA THR A 130 -9.29 -6.88 10.18
C THR A 130 -10.15 -6.43 9.01
N MET A 131 -10.92 -7.34 8.42
CA MET A 131 -11.79 -7.07 7.29
C MET A 131 -12.98 -6.21 7.67
N GLU A 132 -13.53 -6.38 8.86
CA GLU A 132 -14.60 -5.52 9.36
C GLU A 132 -14.14 -4.05 9.45
N LYS A 133 -12.89 -3.81 9.88
CA LYS A 133 -12.30 -2.47 9.89
C LYS A 133 -12.11 -1.90 8.48
N LEU A 134 -11.67 -2.73 7.53
CA LEU A 134 -11.48 -2.30 6.14
C LEU A 134 -12.80 -1.99 5.42
N LYS A 135 -13.86 -2.78 5.66
CA LYS A 135 -15.20 -2.49 5.13
C LYS A 135 -15.73 -1.15 5.64
N ARG A 136 -15.54 -0.84 6.92
CA ARG A 136 -15.88 0.46 7.51
C ARG A 136 -15.10 1.61 6.86
N LEU A 137 -13.82 1.40 6.54
CA LEU A 137 -13.01 2.40 5.83
C LEU A 137 -13.49 2.63 4.39
N ASN A 138 -13.84 1.57 3.66
CA ASN A 138 -14.35 1.69 2.30
C ASN A 138 -15.68 2.46 2.24
N ALA A 139 -16.56 2.21 3.21
CA ALA A 139 -17.85 2.92 3.31
C ALA A 139 -17.71 4.42 3.65
N LEU A 140 -16.55 4.86 4.13
CA LEU A 140 -16.26 6.29 4.38
C LEU A 140 -15.61 6.99 3.18
N LEU A 141 -15.18 6.22 2.17
CA LEU A 141 -14.50 6.71 0.96
C LEU A 141 -15.42 6.73 -0.27
N ALA A 142 -16.65 6.20 -0.15
CA ALA A 142 -17.72 6.21 -1.15
C ALA A 142 -18.77 7.26 -0.79
#